data_AF-A0AAW9A3D7-F1
#
_entry.id   AF-A0AAW9A3D7-F1
#
_cell.length_a   1.000
_cell.length_b   1.000
_cell.length_c   1.000
_cell.angle_alpha   90.00
_cell.angle_beta   90.00
_cell.angle_gamma   90.00
#
_symmetry.space_group_name_H-M   'P 1'
#
loop_
_entity.id
_entity.type
_entity.pdbx_description
1 polymer ?
#
loop_
_entity_poly.entity_id
_entity_poly.type
_entity_poly.pdbx_seq_one_letter_code
_entity_poly.pdbx_strand_id
1 'polypeptide(L)'
;MRFKWLLLAAGLLLIVNACNPKPEEDVVVEVDEEFIEIETPEKMFEGENKFTDSPILEAVDKIMKYYDAPLTDAELQKVRKTKMYGKESVLDVLNLVQDKGVPILPLYTDYDVIEEAVLKGKPVYAEFALISNNMWKVIFYGYSDEQLAYMDFETGEKKSVDRTRLSTVDKFTTLIPYKGETLAASDLEQSAYYLEIIASDAYYEDDGELILNALTAIENENLTEEIFFYNYLFMYYYTFYDFQPEIVEPILEKELASMKNPANMEISIALANYNEDEDKLKSELANLQLLASHRTETLELIVKKGTEFGFTKLVTDAEEMLKNKTK
;
A
#
# COMPACT_ATOMS: atom_id res chain seq x y z
N MET A 1 54.13 -20.52 33.10
CA MET A 1 53.45 -19.52 32.23
C MET A 1 52.25 -20.16 31.53
N ARG A 2 51.21 -20.44 32.31
CA ARG A 2 49.84 -20.76 31.89
C ARG A 2 48.96 -20.11 32.96
N PHE A 3 47.76 -19.67 32.61
CA PHE A 3 46.86 -18.76 33.36
C PHE A 3 47.14 -17.27 33.16
N LYS A 4 46.51 -16.69 32.12
CA LYS A 4 45.98 -15.31 32.19
C LYS A 4 44.99 -14.90 31.08
N TRP A 5 44.60 -15.79 30.16
CA TRP A 5 43.72 -15.41 29.04
C TRP A 5 42.30 -16.00 29.09
N LEU A 6 41.84 -16.51 30.24
CA LEU A 6 40.49 -17.08 30.36
C LEU A 6 39.52 -16.28 31.26
N LEU A 7 39.93 -15.11 31.76
CA LEU A 7 39.08 -14.27 32.63
C LEU A 7 38.63 -12.94 31.99
N LEU A 8 39.05 -12.63 30.76
CA LEU A 8 38.57 -11.47 30.02
C LEU A 8 37.42 -11.78 29.04
N ALA A 9 37.14 -13.06 28.77
CA ALA A 9 36.03 -13.47 27.91
C ALA A 9 34.70 -13.65 28.66
N ALA A 10 34.72 -13.82 30.00
CA ALA A 10 33.50 -14.03 30.79
C ALA A 10 32.90 -12.72 31.36
N GLY A 11 33.67 -11.62 31.40
CA GLY A 11 33.20 -10.32 31.91
C GLY A 11 32.59 -9.39 30.85
N LEU A 12 32.84 -9.64 29.56
CA LEU A 12 32.30 -8.84 28.44
C LEU A 12 31.05 -9.45 27.80
N LEU A 13 30.75 -10.71 28.08
CA LEU A 13 29.50 -11.37 27.65
C LEU A 13 28.32 -11.11 28.61
N LEU A 14 28.55 -10.49 29.76
CA LEU A 14 27.49 -10.12 30.72
C LEU A 14 27.06 -8.65 30.66
N ILE A 15 27.66 -7.83 29.79
CA ILE A 15 27.24 -6.42 29.60
C ILE A 15 26.61 -6.19 28.21
N VAL A 16 26.82 -7.07 27.24
CA VAL A 16 26.15 -6.97 25.93
C VAL A 16 24.72 -7.58 25.96
N ASN A 17 24.39 -8.38 26.98
CA ASN A 17 23.03 -8.91 27.18
C ASN A 17 22.09 -7.98 28.00
N ALA A 18 22.54 -6.76 28.35
CA ALA A 18 21.73 -5.78 29.07
C ALA A 18 21.32 -4.57 28.21
N CYS A 19 21.69 -4.52 26.93
CA CYS A 19 21.37 -3.42 26.02
C CYS A 19 20.83 -3.88 24.65
N ASN A 20 20.38 -5.12 24.53
CA ASN A 20 19.37 -5.47 23.56
C ASN A 20 18.09 -5.70 24.36
N PRO A 21 17.16 -4.73 24.43
CA PRO A 21 15.80 -5.13 24.75
C PRO A 21 15.47 -6.25 23.78
N LYS A 22 15.05 -7.41 24.30
CA LYS A 22 14.29 -8.33 23.45
C LYS A 22 13.25 -7.48 22.73
N PRO A 23 12.95 -7.71 21.44
CA PRO A 23 11.74 -7.13 20.88
C PRO A 23 10.64 -7.47 21.88
N GLU A 24 10.02 -6.45 22.46
CA GLU A 24 8.89 -6.67 23.36
C GLU A 24 7.94 -7.55 22.55
N GLU A 25 7.73 -8.79 23.02
CA GLU A 25 6.65 -9.60 22.47
C GLU A 25 5.42 -8.74 22.56
N ASP A 26 4.74 -8.53 21.43
CA ASP A 26 3.54 -7.71 21.36
C ASP A 26 2.54 -8.23 22.39
N VAL A 27 2.49 -7.58 23.56
CA VAL A 27 1.54 -7.94 24.62
C VAL A 27 0.18 -7.46 24.14
N VAL A 28 -0.47 -8.32 23.36
CA VAL A 28 -1.89 -8.25 23.06
C VAL A 28 -2.60 -8.76 24.31
N VAL A 29 -3.30 -7.87 25.00
CA VAL A 29 -4.05 -8.22 26.22
C VAL A 29 -5.47 -8.65 25.81
N GLU A 30 -5.96 -9.74 26.40
CA GLU A 30 -7.38 -10.10 26.33
C GLU A 30 -8.23 -8.95 26.91
N VAL A 31 -9.40 -8.70 26.29
CA VAL A 31 -10.28 -7.57 26.61
C VAL A 31 -10.82 -7.70 28.04
N ASP A 32 -10.18 -7.06 29.02
CA ASP A 32 -10.56 -7.09 30.45
C ASP A 32 -11.19 -5.76 30.94
N GLU A 33 -11.22 -4.72 30.10
CA GLU A 33 -11.85 -3.42 30.40
C GLU A 33 -13.27 -3.27 29.84
N GLU A 34 -14.05 -2.34 30.42
CA GLU A 34 -15.41 -2.02 29.98
C GLU A 34 -15.34 -1.10 28.75
N PHE A 35 -15.28 -1.70 27.54
CA PHE A 35 -15.26 -0.97 26.28
C PHE A 35 -16.64 -0.40 25.92
N ILE A 36 -16.66 0.81 25.35
CA ILE A 36 -17.76 1.28 24.52
C ILE A 36 -17.58 0.68 23.14
N GLU A 37 -18.33 -0.38 22.83
CA GLU A 37 -18.34 -1.02 21.51
C GLU A 37 -19.41 -0.36 20.60
N ILE A 38 -19.19 -0.42 19.28
CA ILE A 38 -20.24 -0.14 18.29
C ILE A 38 -21.44 -1.08 18.49
N GLU A 39 -22.60 -0.77 17.90
CA GLU A 39 -23.80 -1.62 18.08
C GLU A 39 -23.66 -2.95 17.33
N THR A 40 -23.76 -4.10 18.02
CA THR A 40 -23.71 -5.47 17.46
C THR A 40 -22.41 -5.84 16.72
N PRO A 41 -21.22 -5.64 17.31
CA PRO A 41 -19.95 -5.92 16.65
C PRO A 41 -19.79 -7.41 16.32
N GLU A 42 -20.46 -8.31 17.05
CA GLU A 42 -20.46 -9.77 16.84
C GLU A 42 -20.78 -10.19 15.40
N LYS A 43 -21.57 -9.41 14.65
CA LYS A 43 -21.88 -9.68 13.24
C LYS A 43 -20.64 -9.71 12.36
N MET A 44 -19.61 -8.92 12.70
CA MET A 44 -18.33 -8.94 11.98
C MET A 44 -17.58 -10.25 12.24
N PHE A 45 -17.72 -10.82 13.43
CA PHE A 45 -17.02 -12.05 13.81
C PHE A 45 -17.72 -13.32 13.30
N GLU A 46 -18.86 -13.18 12.63
CA GLU A 46 -19.57 -14.32 12.04
C GLU A 46 -18.84 -14.90 10.81
N GLY A 47 -18.61 -16.21 10.88
CA GLY A 47 -17.99 -16.99 9.82
C GLY A 47 -16.46 -16.89 9.80
N GLU A 48 -15.84 -17.86 9.13
CA GLU A 48 -14.38 -17.92 8.95
C GLU A 48 -13.87 -16.77 8.06
N ASN A 49 -12.62 -16.37 8.28
CA ASN A 49 -11.95 -15.42 7.40
C ASN A 49 -11.63 -16.11 6.07
N LYS A 50 -12.03 -15.49 4.96
CA LYS A 50 -12.00 -16.09 3.61
C LYS A 50 -10.84 -15.59 2.75
N PHE A 51 -10.36 -14.38 3.01
CA PHE A 51 -9.40 -13.64 2.18
C PHE A 51 -8.20 -13.20 3.02
N THR A 52 -7.53 -14.13 3.69
CA THR A 52 -6.33 -13.80 4.49
C THR A 52 -5.17 -13.26 3.64
N ASP A 53 -5.17 -13.51 2.34
CA ASP A 53 -4.23 -12.95 1.36
C ASP A 53 -4.67 -11.58 0.80
N SER A 54 -5.91 -11.15 1.08
CA SER A 54 -6.46 -9.83 0.72
C SER A 54 -7.19 -9.21 1.93
N PRO A 55 -6.44 -8.55 2.83
CA PRO A 55 -6.99 -7.96 4.04
C PRO A 55 -8.07 -6.89 3.78
N ILE A 56 -7.97 -6.15 2.67
CA ILE A 56 -8.99 -5.16 2.29
C ILE A 56 -10.31 -5.84 1.93
N LEU A 57 -10.29 -6.92 1.13
CA LEU A 57 -11.51 -7.67 0.81
C LEU A 57 -12.11 -8.33 2.04
N GLU A 58 -11.26 -8.87 2.92
CA GLU A 58 -11.72 -9.44 4.19
C GLU A 58 -12.37 -8.36 5.06
N ALA A 59 -11.73 -7.21 5.23
CA ALA A 59 -12.26 -6.09 6.00
C ALA A 59 -13.62 -5.64 5.48
N VAL A 60 -13.74 -5.50 4.17
CA VAL A 60 -14.97 -5.07 3.52
C VAL A 60 -16.07 -6.12 3.69
N ASP A 61 -15.82 -7.41 3.51
CA ASP A 61 -16.84 -8.45 3.77
C ASP A 61 -17.39 -8.35 5.21
N LYS A 62 -16.50 -8.14 6.18
CA LYS A 62 -16.84 -8.04 7.60
C LYS A 62 -17.65 -6.77 7.91
N ILE A 63 -17.22 -5.60 7.40
CA ILE A 63 -17.96 -4.34 7.51
C ILE A 63 -19.33 -4.42 6.83
N MET A 64 -19.43 -5.08 5.68
CA MET A 64 -20.70 -5.22 4.97
C MET A 64 -21.69 -6.13 5.72
N LYS A 65 -21.21 -7.17 6.42
CA LYS A 65 -22.03 -7.99 7.33
C LYS A 65 -22.54 -7.20 8.53
N TYR A 66 -21.67 -6.40 9.16
CA TYR A 66 -22.06 -5.49 10.25
C TYR A 66 -23.27 -4.65 9.86
N TYR A 67 -23.23 -4.13 8.64
CA TYR A 67 -24.29 -3.33 8.06
C TYR A 67 -25.44 -4.11 7.42
N ASP A 68 -25.62 -5.40 7.68
CA ASP A 68 -26.72 -6.19 7.08
C ASP A 68 -26.80 -6.06 5.54
N ALA A 69 -25.66 -5.86 4.89
CA ALA A 69 -25.51 -5.71 3.44
C ALA A 69 -24.51 -6.73 2.88
N PRO A 70 -24.62 -8.03 3.22
CA PRO A 70 -23.57 -9.01 2.92
C PRO A 70 -23.27 -9.11 1.43
N LEU A 71 -21.99 -9.26 1.11
CA LEU A 71 -21.50 -9.49 -0.24
C LEU A 71 -21.59 -10.99 -0.57
N THR A 72 -21.93 -11.29 -1.82
CA THR A 72 -21.90 -12.67 -2.30
C THR A 72 -20.48 -13.07 -2.68
N ASP A 73 -20.16 -14.38 -2.59
CA ASP A 73 -18.87 -14.90 -3.04
C ASP A 73 -18.59 -14.55 -4.52
N ALA A 74 -19.64 -14.46 -5.34
CA ALA A 74 -19.51 -14.09 -6.75
C ALA A 74 -19.07 -12.62 -6.94
N GLU A 75 -19.58 -11.70 -6.11
CA GLU A 75 -19.18 -10.28 -6.13
C GLU A 75 -17.73 -10.11 -5.67
N LEU A 76 -17.35 -10.77 -4.57
CA LEU A 76 -15.98 -10.74 -4.05
C LEU A 76 -14.98 -11.35 -5.04
N GLN A 77 -15.34 -12.46 -5.69
CA GLN A 77 -14.52 -13.09 -6.72
C GLN A 77 -14.42 -12.27 -8.00
N LYS A 78 -15.39 -11.39 -8.29
CA LYS A 78 -15.31 -10.47 -9.42
C LYS A 78 -14.18 -9.47 -9.19
N VAL A 79 -14.14 -8.84 -8.01
CA VAL A 79 -13.13 -7.82 -7.67
C VAL A 79 -11.73 -8.43 -7.46
N ARG A 80 -11.66 -9.68 -6.96
CA ARG A 80 -10.37 -10.38 -6.83
C ARG A 80 -9.70 -10.68 -8.18
N LYS A 81 -10.48 -10.78 -9.25
CA LYS A 81 -9.99 -11.15 -10.59
C LYS A 81 -9.60 -9.93 -11.43
N THR A 82 -9.83 -8.69 -10.97
CA THR A 82 -9.92 -7.56 -11.89
C THR A 82 -8.63 -6.91 -12.36
N LYS A 83 -7.38 -7.19 -11.90
CA LYS A 83 -6.20 -6.57 -12.55
C LYS A 83 -4.82 -7.20 -12.27
N MET A 84 -3.83 -6.73 -13.06
CA MET A 84 -2.46 -7.22 -13.24
C MET A 84 -1.71 -7.51 -11.92
N TYR A 85 -0.86 -8.53 -11.92
CA TYR A 85 -0.05 -9.01 -10.78
C TYR A 85 -0.83 -9.65 -9.61
N GLY A 86 -2.13 -9.92 -9.79
CA GLY A 86 -2.92 -10.68 -8.81
C GLY A 86 -3.26 -9.90 -7.55
N LYS A 87 -3.31 -8.56 -7.64
CA LYS A 87 -3.86 -7.68 -6.60
C LYS A 87 -5.23 -7.18 -7.04
N GLU A 88 -6.19 -7.18 -6.13
CA GLU A 88 -7.51 -6.56 -6.30
C GLU A 88 -7.38 -5.05 -6.51
N SER A 89 -8.26 -4.48 -7.34
CA SER A 89 -8.39 -3.01 -7.43
C SER A 89 -9.18 -2.53 -6.22
N VAL A 90 -8.54 -1.72 -5.37
CA VAL A 90 -9.22 -1.10 -4.21
C VAL A 90 -10.39 -0.24 -4.69
N LEU A 91 -10.28 0.41 -5.86
CA LEU A 91 -11.36 1.19 -6.44
C LEU A 91 -12.58 0.34 -6.79
N ASP A 92 -12.38 -0.86 -7.35
CA ASP A 92 -13.47 -1.81 -7.60
C ASP A 92 -14.15 -2.26 -6.30
N VAL A 93 -13.39 -2.42 -5.21
CA VAL A 93 -13.94 -2.73 -3.88
C VAL A 93 -14.81 -1.58 -3.39
N LEU A 94 -14.33 -0.33 -3.48
CA LEU A 94 -15.07 0.86 -3.06
C LEU A 94 -16.36 1.05 -3.86
N ASN A 95 -16.31 0.84 -5.18
CA ASN A 95 -17.48 0.89 -6.04
C ASN A 95 -18.50 -0.20 -5.67
N LEU A 96 -18.04 -1.42 -5.40
CA LEU A 96 -18.91 -2.53 -5.01
C LEU A 96 -19.69 -2.23 -3.71
N VAL A 97 -19.04 -1.67 -2.70
CA VAL A 97 -19.72 -1.35 -1.42
C VAL A 97 -20.63 -0.13 -1.56
N GLN A 98 -20.25 0.84 -2.39
CA GLN A 98 -21.10 1.99 -2.70
C GLN A 98 -22.40 1.57 -3.40
N ASP A 99 -22.33 0.64 -4.37
CA ASP A 99 -23.50 0.07 -5.05
C ASP A 99 -24.46 -0.65 -4.09
N LYS A 100 -23.94 -1.13 -2.94
CA LYS A 100 -24.71 -1.75 -1.86
C LYS A 100 -25.23 -0.74 -0.83
N GLY A 101 -24.97 0.55 -1.02
CA GLY A 101 -25.43 1.63 -0.14
C GLY A 101 -24.57 1.82 1.12
N VAL A 102 -23.33 1.31 1.12
CA VAL A 102 -22.34 1.52 2.18
C VAL A 102 -21.13 2.21 1.57
N PRO A 103 -21.23 3.50 1.21
CA PRO A 103 -20.07 4.23 0.71
C PRO A 103 -18.97 4.26 1.77
N ILE A 104 -17.72 4.16 1.34
CA ILE A 104 -16.54 4.15 2.20
C ILE A 104 -15.65 5.31 1.81
N LEU A 105 -15.17 6.06 2.80
CA LEU A 105 -14.18 7.11 2.64
C LEU A 105 -12.80 6.54 3.01
N PRO A 106 -11.88 6.39 2.05
CA PRO A 106 -10.49 6.10 2.33
C PRO A 106 -9.81 7.35 2.90
N LEU A 107 -9.00 7.25 3.96
CA LEU A 107 -8.24 8.38 4.49
C LEU A 107 -6.86 7.97 5.01
N TYR A 108 -5.88 8.85 4.83
CA TYR A 108 -4.73 8.89 5.72
C TYR A 108 -5.10 9.74 6.93
N THR A 109 -5.10 9.15 8.11
CA THR A 109 -5.62 9.82 9.30
C THR A 109 -4.83 9.49 10.55
N ASP A 110 -5.04 10.26 11.61
CA ASP A 110 -4.53 9.96 12.94
C ASP A 110 -5.49 9.09 13.76
N TYR A 111 -5.04 8.77 14.96
CA TYR A 111 -5.80 8.02 15.95
C TYR A 111 -7.12 8.70 16.36
N ASP A 112 -7.13 10.03 16.53
CA ASP A 112 -8.28 10.75 17.09
C ASP A 112 -9.49 10.65 16.15
N VAL A 113 -9.27 10.64 14.83
CA VAL A 113 -10.34 10.42 13.84
C VAL A 113 -10.88 8.99 13.88
N ILE A 114 -10.03 7.99 14.11
CA ILE A 114 -10.46 6.59 14.28
C ILE A 114 -11.34 6.48 15.53
N GLU A 115 -10.90 7.07 16.65
CA GLU A 115 -11.67 7.14 17.89
C GLU A 115 -13.03 7.80 17.65
N GLU A 116 -13.07 8.96 17.00
CA GLU A 116 -14.31 9.67 16.69
C GLU A 116 -15.27 8.83 15.82
N ALA A 117 -14.75 8.13 14.81
CA ALA A 117 -15.55 7.28 13.95
C ALA A 117 -16.15 6.10 14.72
N VAL A 118 -15.37 5.43 15.58
CA VAL A 118 -15.84 4.34 16.43
C VAL A 118 -16.90 4.85 17.43
N LEU A 119 -16.69 6.02 18.04
CA LEU A 119 -17.68 6.66 18.92
C LEU A 119 -18.99 6.99 18.20
N LYS A 120 -18.95 7.24 16.89
CA LYS A 120 -20.13 7.41 16.02
C LYS A 120 -20.76 6.09 15.57
N GLY A 121 -20.28 4.95 16.06
CA GLY A 121 -20.81 3.63 15.71
C GLY A 121 -20.31 3.09 14.37
N LYS A 122 -19.17 3.59 13.86
CA LYS A 122 -18.60 3.16 12.57
C LYS A 122 -17.44 2.19 12.83
N PRO A 123 -17.48 0.95 12.31
CA PRO A 123 -16.29 0.09 12.31
C PRO A 123 -15.26 0.68 11.34
N VAL A 124 -14.00 0.77 11.76
CA VAL A 124 -12.93 1.40 10.97
C VAL A 124 -11.88 0.36 10.62
N TYR A 125 -11.70 0.08 9.32
CA TYR A 125 -10.52 -0.64 8.89
C TYR A 125 -9.30 0.28 8.95
N ALA A 126 -8.19 -0.22 9.48
CA ALA A 126 -6.93 0.50 9.55
C ALA A 126 -5.73 -0.41 9.23
N GLU A 127 -4.80 0.12 8.44
CA GLU A 127 -3.45 -0.42 8.28
C GLU A 127 -2.41 0.54 8.86
N PHE A 128 -1.45 0.01 9.60
CA PHE A 128 -0.37 0.79 10.20
C PHE A 128 0.80 -0.11 10.60
N ALA A 129 2.00 0.47 10.72
CA ALA A 129 3.16 -0.22 11.26
C ALA A 129 3.42 0.24 12.69
N LEU A 130 3.56 -0.71 13.61
CA LEU A 130 4.16 -0.45 14.93
C LEU A 130 5.69 -0.56 14.82
N ILE A 131 6.41 -0.05 15.82
CA ILE A 131 7.89 0.02 15.90
C ILE A 131 8.60 -1.32 15.55
N SER A 132 7.90 -2.45 15.65
CA SER A 132 8.38 -3.79 15.28
C SER A 132 8.38 -4.12 13.77
N ASN A 133 8.13 -3.16 12.87
CA ASN A 133 8.11 -3.31 11.40
C ASN A 133 7.06 -4.29 10.84
N ASN A 134 6.16 -4.82 11.66
CA ASN A 134 5.03 -5.58 11.17
C ASN A 134 3.91 -4.61 10.76
N MET A 135 3.36 -4.79 9.56
CA MET A 135 2.18 -4.08 9.09
C MET A 135 0.93 -4.72 9.70
N TRP A 136 0.33 -4.03 10.66
CA TRP A 136 -0.93 -4.40 11.28
C TRP A 136 -2.08 -4.02 10.37
N LYS A 137 -3.09 -4.89 10.31
CA LYS A 137 -4.34 -4.67 9.57
C LYS A 137 -5.48 -5.16 10.44
N VAL A 138 -6.40 -4.28 10.77
CA VAL A 138 -7.41 -4.52 11.80
C VAL A 138 -8.72 -3.82 11.48
N ILE A 139 -9.81 -4.21 12.15
CA ILE A 139 -11.03 -3.41 12.22
C ILE A 139 -11.22 -2.93 13.65
N PHE A 140 -11.11 -1.63 13.88
CA PHE A 140 -11.47 -1.03 15.16
C PHE A 140 -12.99 -0.97 15.32
N TYR A 141 -13.49 -1.42 16.46
CA TYR A 141 -14.92 -1.54 16.73
C TYR A 141 -15.32 -1.12 18.15
N GLY A 142 -14.36 -0.80 19.01
CA GLY A 142 -14.66 -0.34 20.36
C GLY A 142 -13.52 0.46 20.94
N TYR A 143 -13.82 1.18 22.01
CA TYR A 143 -12.91 2.11 22.65
C TYR A 143 -13.08 2.11 24.19
N SER A 144 -11.97 2.28 24.90
CA SER A 144 -11.89 2.71 26.31
C SER A 144 -10.95 3.91 26.42
N ASP A 145 -10.94 4.60 27.56
CA ASP A 145 -10.07 5.77 27.79
C ASP A 145 -8.58 5.48 27.47
N GLU A 146 -8.14 4.23 27.62
CA GLU A 146 -6.75 3.80 27.45
C GLU A 146 -6.51 2.91 26.22
N GLN A 147 -7.55 2.32 25.61
CA GLN A 147 -7.39 1.26 24.60
C GLN A 147 -8.38 1.38 23.43
N LEU A 148 -8.01 0.80 22.28
CA LEU A 148 -8.95 0.48 21.21
C LEU A 148 -9.14 -1.04 21.10
N ALA A 149 -10.41 -1.46 21.01
CA ALA A 149 -10.78 -2.83 20.70
C ALA A 149 -10.83 -3.00 19.18
N TYR A 150 -10.21 -4.09 18.71
CA TYR A 150 -10.08 -4.38 17.29
C TYR A 150 -10.26 -5.86 16.98
N MET A 151 -10.75 -6.14 15.77
CA MET A 151 -10.75 -7.47 15.19
C MET A 151 -9.42 -7.70 14.48
N ASP A 152 -8.73 -8.77 14.86
CA ASP A 152 -7.53 -9.24 14.18
C ASP A 152 -7.89 -10.15 13.01
N PHE A 153 -7.41 -9.85 11.80
CA PHE A 153 -7.68 -10.68 10.63
C PHE A 153 -6.90 -12.00 10.61
N GLU A 154 -5.78 -12.10 11.31
CA GLU A 154 -5.00 -13.33 11.34
C GLU A 154 -5.71 -14.39 12.18
N THR A 155 -6.27 -13.99 13.33
CA THR A 155 -6.91 -14.93 14.26
C THR A 155 -8.44 -14.90 14.20
N GLY A 156 -9.03 -13.81 13.69
CA GLY A 156 -10.48 -13.59 13.72
C GLY A 156 -11.01 -13.26 15.12
N GLU A 157 -10.13 -12.98 16.08
CA GLU A 157 -10.48 -12.78 17.49
C GLU A 157 -10.62 -11.30 17.84
N LYS A 158 -11.36 -11.05 18.94
CA LYS A 158 -11.42 -9.76 19.63
C LYS A 158 -10.11 -9.52 20.37
N LYS A 159 -9.46 -8.39 20.11
CA LYS A 159 -8.21 -7.97 20.77
C LYS A 159 -8.28 -6.49 21.14
N SER A 160 -7.30 -6.03 21.92
CA SER A 160 -7.17 -4.64 22.32
C SER A 160 -5.73 -4.15 22.17
N VAL A 161 -5.57 -2.84 21.96
CA VAL A 161 -4.26 -2.19 21.88
C VAL A 161 -4.28 -0.86 22.63
N ASP A 162 -3.23 -0.61 23.40
CA ASP A 162 -3.07 0.62 24.16
C ASP A 162 -2.92 1.84 23.25
N ARG A 163 -3.63 2.92 23.59
CA ARG A 163 -3.58 4.21 22.91
C ARG A 163 -2.15 4.75 22.83
N THR A 164 -1.35 4.56 23.88
CA THR A 164 0.04 5.03 23.92
C THR A 164 0.94 4.36 22.90
N ARG A 165 0.59 3.15 22.43
CA ARG A 165 1.30 2.48 21.33
C ARG A 165 0.86 3.06 19.99
N LEU A 166 -0.44 3.31 19.84
CA LEU A 166 -1.02 3.90 18.63
C LEU A 166 -0.57 5.35 18.39
N SER A 167 -0.27 6.11 19.44
CA SER A 167 0.25 7.48 19.29
C SER A 167 1.66 7.57 18.70
N THR A 168 2.35 6.43 18.53
CA THR A 168 3.63 6.37 17.81
C THR A 168 3.47 6.21 16.30
N VAL A 169 2.23 5.95 15.83
CA VAL A 169 1.89 5.86 14.42
C VAL A 169 1.67 7.26 13.88
N ASP A 170 2.42 7.63 12.84
CA ASP A 170 2.34 8.95 12.20
C ASP A 170 1.00 9.13 11.46
N LYS A 171 0.67 8.19 10.58
CA LYS A 171 -0.63 8.11 9.90
C LYS A 171 -1.08 6.66 9.75
N PHE A 172 -2.39 6.46 9.86
CA PHE A 172 -3.12 5.25 9.56
C PHE A 172 -3.68 5.32 8.15
N THR A 173 -3.57 4.23 7.39
CA THR A 173 -4.35 4.05 6.16
C THR A 173 -5.70 3.47 6.55
N THR A 174 -6.79 4.20 6.33
CA THR A 174 -8.10 3.81 6.86
C THR A 174 -9.18 3.75 5.80
N LEU A 175 -10.20 2.91 6.06
CA LEU A 175 -11.46 2.88 5.32
C LEU A 175 -12.60 3.08 6.31
N ILE A 176 -13.31 4.21 6.20
CA ILE A 176 -14.39 4.60 7.13
C ILE A 176 -15.74 4.52 6.40
N PRO A 177 -16.70 3.69 6.84
CA PRO A 177 -18.00 3.56 6.21
C PRO A 177 -18.98 4.70 6.57
N TYR A 178 -19.84 5.06 5.63
CA TYR A 178 -20.84 6.14 5.73
C TYR A 178 -22.27 5.63 5.45
N LYS A 179 -22.64 4.45 5.96
CA LYS A 179 -23.98 3.90 5.73
C LYS A 179 -25.07 4.81 6.31
N GLY A 180 -26.06 5.15 5.49
CA GLY A 180 -27.18 6.00 5.89
C GLY A 180 -26.83 7.50 5.91
N GLU A 181 -25.60 7.84 5.56
CA GLU A 181 -25.12 9.20 5.36
C GLU A 181 -24.84 9.42 3.87
N THR A 182 -24.82 10.68 3.44
CA THR A 182 -24.35 11.02 2.10
C THR A 182 -22.86 11.32 2.20
N LEU A 183 -22.02 10.48 1.59
CA LEU A 183 -20.61 10.81 1.38
C LEU A 183 -20.53 11.86 0.26
N ALA A 184 -20.06 13.06 0.56
CA ALA A 184 -19.98 14.10 -0.46
C ALA A 184 -18.83 13.79 -1.43
N ALA A 185 -19.01 14.12 -2.70
CA ALA A 185 -17.93 13.99 -3.69
C ALA A 185 -16.69 14.78 -3.27
N SER A 186 -16.88 15.95 -2.64
CA SER A 186 -15.79 16.76 -2.10
C SER A 186 -14.97 16.06 -1.02
N ASP A 187 -15.59 15.19 -0.22
CA ASP A 187 -14.89 14.46 0.84
C ASP A 187 -13.92 13.42 0.24
N LEU A 188 -14.32 12.81 -0.89
CA LEU A 188 -13.48 11.91 -1.66
C LEU A 188 -12.37 12.66 -2.39
N GLU A 189 -12.71 13.78 -3.06
CA GLU A 189 -11.74 14.59 -3.81
C GLU A 189 -10.63 15.14 -2.90
N GLN A 190 -10.94 15.49 -1.65
CA GLN A 190 -9.97 15.95 -0.66
C GLN A 190 -9.18 14.83 0.02
N SER A 191 -9.53 13.56 -0.23
CA SER A 191 -8.81 12.44 0.35
C SER A 191 -7.56 12.12 -0.47
N ALA A 192 -6.39 12.40 0.09
CA ALA A 192 -5.10 11.98 -0.47
C ALA A 192 -5.05 10.47 -0.74
N TYR A 193 -5.60 9.65 0.18
CA TYR A 193 -5.60 8.20 0.00
C TYR A 193 -6.53 7.75 -1.14
N TYR A 194 -7.70 8.40 -1.31
CA TYR A 194 -8.59 8.11 -2.43
C TYR A 194 -7.96 8.49 -3.77
N LEU A 195 -7.34 9.67 -3.86
CA LEU A 195 -6.63 10.09 -5.07
C LEU A 195 -5.45 9.17 -5.38
N GLU A 196 -4.73 8.70 -4.36
CA GLU A 196 -3.68 7.68 -4.48
C GLU A 196 -4.22 6.36 -5.07
N ILE A 197 -5.40 5.91 -4.63
CA ILE A 197 -6.06 4.74 -5.20
C ILE A 197 -6.39 4.95 -6.69
N ILE A 198 -7.00 6.09 -7.05
CA ILE A 198 -7.35 6.40 -8.44
C ILE A 198 -6.10 6.44 -9.32
N ALA A 199 -5.08 7.17 -8.88
CA ALA A 199 -3.85 7.34 -9.64
C ALA A 199 -3.09 6.00 -9.82
N SER A 200 -3.12 5.13 -8.80
CA SER A 200 -2.55 3.79 -8.89
C SER A 200 -3.30 2.92 -9.90
N ASP A 201 -4.64 2.94 -9.87
CA ASP A 201 -5.45 2.19 -10.83
C ASP A 201 -5.26 2.71 -12.27
N ALA A 202 -5.21 4.03 -12.47
CA ALA A 202 -4.92 4.67 -13.75
C ALA A 202 -3.53 4.28 -14.30
N TYR A 203 -2.53 4.24 -13.42
CA TYR A 203 -1.19 3.76 -13.78
C TYR A 203 -1.22 2.30 -14.27
N TYR A 204 -1.97 1.42 -13.59
CA TYR A 204 -2.07 0.01 -13.97
C TYR A 204 -2.94 -0.24 -15.21
N GLU A 205 -3.91 0.63 -15.49
CA GLU A 205 -4.66 0.63 -16.76
C GLU A 205 -3.81 1.13 -17.94
N ASP A 206 -2.69 1.79 -17.65
CA ASP A 206 -1.81 2.37 -18.64
C ASP A 206 -2.54 3.37 -19.55
N ASP A 207 -3.34 4.25 -18.93
CA ASP A 207 -4.16 5.26 -19.59
C ASP A 207 -3.69 6.67 -19.23
N GLY A 208 -3.14 7.39 -20.22
CA GLY A 208 -2.61 8.74 -20.03
C GLY A 208 -3.66 9.78 -19.63
N GLU A 209 -4.91 9.66 -20.09
CA GLU A 209 -5.97 10.62 -19.75
C GLU A 209 -6.37 10.45 -18.29
N LEU A 210 -6.51 9.20 -17.82
CA LEU A 210 -6.80 8.93 -16.41
C LEU A 210 -5.66 9.38 -15.50
N ILE A 211 -4.42 9.16 -15.91
CA ILE A 211 -3.25 9.63 -15.17
C ILE A 211 -3.24 11.17 -15.07
N LEU A 212 -3.46 11.88 -16.18
CA LEU A 212 -3.50 13.34 -16.18
C LEU A 212 -4.62 13.88 -15.28
N ASN A 213 -5.81 13.28 -15.35
CA ASN A 213 -6.93 13.67 -14.51
C ASN A 213 -6.60 13.49 -13.03
N ALA A 214 -5.95 12.39 -12.65
CA ALA A 214 -5.53 12.15 -11.29
C ALA A 214 -4.46 13.16 -10.83
N LEU A 215 -3.42 13.42 -11.63
CA LEU A 215 -2.41 14.45 -11.34
C LEU A 215 -3.05 15.84 -11.13
N THR A 216 -3.98 16.20 -12.00
CA THR A 216 -4.69 17.48 -11.92
C THR A 216 -5.51 17.59 -10.63
N ALA A 217 -6.21 16.52 -10.23
CA ALA A 217 -6.96 16.49 -8.98
C ALA A 217 -6.04 16.66 -7.76
N ILE A 218 -4.92 15.95 -7.74
CA ILE A 218 -3.91 16.03 -6.67
C ILE A 218 -3.35 17.45 -6.53
N GLU A 219 -3.02 18.09 -7.66
CA GLU A 219 -2.50 19.45 -7.69
C GLU A 219 -3.53 20.49 -7.25
N ASN A 220 -4.79 20.35 -7.68
CA ASN A 220 -5.87 21.26 -7.29
C ASN A 220 -6.11 21.26 -5.78
N GLU A 221 -6.00 20.10 -5.14
CA GLU A 221 -6.16 19.94 -3.70
C GLU A 221 -4.85 20.21 -2.92
N ASN A 222 -3.75 20.54 -3.61
CA ASN A 222 -2.42 20.76 -3.02
C ASN A 222 -1.88 19.56 -2.22
N LEU A 223 -2.16 18.34 -2.68
CA LEU A 223 -1.82 17.09 -1.99
C LEU A 223 -0.52 16.44 -2.51
N THR A 224 0.29 17.17 -3.27
CA THR A 224 1.50 16.64 -3.94
C THR A 224 2.55 16.08 -2.96
N GLU A 225 2.65 16.64 -1.75
CA GLU A 225 3.59 16.16 -0.71
C GLU A 225 3.01 15.01 0.11
N GLU A 226 1.70 14.80 0.09
CA GLU A 226 1.01 13.76 0.86
C GLU A 226 0.93 12.43 0.11
N ILE A 227 0.99 12.46 -1.22
CA ILE A 227 0.90 11.27 -2.06
C ILE A 227 2.29 10.74 -2.38
N PHE A 228 2.61 9.60 -1.79
CA PHE A 228 3.94 9.02 -1.79
C PHE A 228 4.49 8.78 -3.21
N PHE A 229 3.64 8.40 -4.16
CA PHE A 229 4.05 8.09 -5.53
C PHE A 229 3.77 9.20 -6.55
N TYR A 230 3.41 10.42 -6.12
CA TYR A 230 3.08 11.53 -7.02
C TYR A 230 4.21 11.82 -8.01
N ASN A 231 5.45 11.98 -7.53
CA ASN A 231 6.61 12.25 -8.39
C ASN A 231 6.78 11.15 -9.45
N TYR A 232 6.55 9.89 -9.07
CA TYR A 232 6.63 8.77 -10.00
C TYR A 232 5.56 8.88 -11.09
N LEU A 233 4.30 9.08 -10.71
CA LEU A 233 3.18 9.21 -11.64
C LEU A 233 3.36 10.39 -12.59
N PHE A 234 3.82 11.53 -12.05
CA PHE A 234 4.15 12.73 -12.80
C PHE A 234 5.23 12.42 -13.86
N MET A 235 6.36 11.86 -13.44
CA MET A 235 7.44 11.51 -14.36
C MET A 235 6.99 10.49 -15.41
N TYR A 236 6.19 9.50 -15.01
CA TYR A 236 5.63 8.50 -15.91
C TYR A 236 4.75 9.13 -16.99
N TYR A 237 3.83 10.01 -16.60
CA TYR A 237 2.96 10.73 -17.54
C TYR A 237 3.77 11.53 -18.57
N TYR A 238 4.68 12.38 -18.09
CA TYR A 238 5.46 13.26 -18.96
C TYR A 238 6.55 12.52 -19.74
N THR A 239 6.90 11.29 -19.39
CA THR A 239 7.80 10.46 -20.20
C THR A 239 7.07 9.77 -21.33
N PHE A 240 5.90 9.19 -21.05
CA PHE A 240 5.26 8.25 -21.99
C PHE A 240 4.06 8.82 -22.76
N TYR A 241 3.42 9.88 -22.27
CA TYR A 241 2.18 10.41 -22.86
C TYR A 241 2.33 11.81 -23.43
N ASP A 242 2.85 12.76 -22.64
CA ASP A 242 2.99 14.16 -23.07
C ASP A 242 4.41 14.52 -23.53
N PHE A 243 5.37 13.64 -23.26
CA PHE A 243 6.72 13.69 -23.80
C PHE A 243 7.46 15.02 -23.52
N GLN A 244 7.77 15.27 -22.25
CA GLN A 244 8.50 16.45 -21.76
C GLN A 244 9.73 16.02 -20.92
N PRO A 245 10.81 15.52 -21.54
CA PRO A 245 11.98 15.00 -20.84
C PRO A 245 12.66 16.07 -19.95
N GLU A 246 12.63 17.33 -20.34
CA GLU A 246 13.29 18.45 -19.64
C GLU A 246 12.73 18.72 -18.24
N ILE A 247 11.45 18.40 -18.00
CA ILE A 247 10.84 18.52 -16.67
C ILE A 247 11.00 17.24 -15.84
N VAL A 248 11.18 16.09 -16.50
CA VAL A 248 11.33 14.79 -15.86
C VAL A 248 12.75 14.59 -15.33
N GLU A 249 13.76 14.92 -16.13
CA GLU A 249 15.18 14.64 -15.84
C GLU A 249 15.63 15.12 -14.45
N PRO A 250 15.36 16.36 -14.01
CA PRO A 250 15.81 16.83 -12.70
C PRO A 250 15.16 16.06 -11.53
N ILE A 251 13.90 15.65 -11.69
CA ILE A 251 13.17 14.87 -10.69
C ILE A 251 13.74 13.46 -10.64
N LEU A 252 13.92 12.83 -11.81
CA LEU A 252 14.45 11.48 -11.91
C LEU A 252 15.86 11.36 -11.34
N GLU A 253 16.74 12.33 -11.59
CA GLU A 253 18.09 12.34 -11.02
C GLU A 253 18.08 12.37 -9.49
N LYS A 254 17.18 13.15 -8.89
CA LYS A 254 16.99 13.21 -7.44
C LYS A 254 16.47 11.88 -6.90
N GLU A 255 15.47 11.28 -7.56
CA GLU A 255 14.85 10.02 -7.13
C GLU A 255 15.80 8.82 -7.29
N LEU A 256 16.58 8.73 -8.37
CA LEU A 256 17.57 7.66 -8.56
C LEU A 256 18.72 7.75 -7.55
N ALA A 257 19.05 8.95 -7.05
CA ALA A 257 20.05 9.14 -6.01
C ALA A 257 19.55 8.69 -4.63
N SER A 258 18.25 8.81 -4.35
CA SER A 258 17.64 8.39 -3.07
C SER A 258 17.27 6.91 -3.08
N MET A 259 16.69 6.39 -4.17
CA MET A 259 16.20 5.03 -4.28
C MET A 259 16.15 4.54 -5.74
N LYS A 260 16.85 3.44 -6.03
CA LYS A 260 16.73 2.74 -7.32
C LYS A 260 15.51 1.81 -7.32
N ASN A 261 14.31 2.37 -7.48
CA ASN A 261 13.09 1.60 -7.73
C ASN A 261 13.05 1.19 -9.23
N PRO A 262 12.68 -0.06 -9.57
CA PRO A 262 12.42 -0.52 -10.95
C PRO A 262 11.60 0.45 -11.81
N ALA A 263 10.64 1.14 -11.22
CA ALA A 263 9.78 2.09 -11.92
C ALA A 263 10.55 3.35 -12.42
N ASN A 264 11.49 3.85 -11.61
CA ASN A 264 12.39 4.94 -12.03
C ASN A 264 13.40 4.48 -13.09
N MET A 265 13.82 3.22 -13.03
CA MET A 265 14.72 2.64 -14.04
C MET A 265 14.06 2.57 -15.42
N GLU A 266 12.77 2.26 -15.48
CA GLU A 266 11.99 2.29 -16.72
C GLU A 266 12.00 3.66 -17.38
N ILE A 267 11.73 4.70 -16.58
CA ILE A 267 11.76 6.09 -17.03
C ILE A 267 13.18 6.45 -17.52
N SER A 268 14.23 6.07 -16.77
CA SER A 268 15.63 6.32 -17.17
C SER A 268 15.98 5.66 -18.52
N ILE A 269 15.54 4.41 -18.73
CA ILE A 269 15.73 3.67 -19.99
C ILE A 269 15.03 4.38 -21.15
N ALA A 270 13.77 4.79 -20.94
CA ALA A 270 12.99 5.49 -21.96
C ALA A 270 13.65 6.82 -22.37
N LEU A 271 14.07 7.62 -21.39
CA LEU A 271 14.75 8.90 -21.62
C LEU A 271 16.12 8.71 -22.29
N ALA A 272 16.93 7.75 -21.84
CA ALA A 272 18.23 7.47 -22.45
C ALA A 272 18.08 7.05 -23.92
N ASN A 273 17.08 6.24 -24.24
CA ASN A 273 16.79 5.87 -25.62
C ASN A 273 16.28 7.07 -26.44
N TYR A 274 15.44 7.93 -25.88
CA TYR A 274 14.98 9.14 -26.57
C TYR A 274 16.13 10.11 -26.89
N ASN A 275 17.01 10.35 -25.92
CA ASN A 275 18.15 11.24 -26.06
C ASN A 275 19.28 10.64 -26.94
N GLU A 276 19.08 9.44 -27.48
CA GLU A 276 20.09 8.68 -28.24
C GLU A 276 21.41 8.49 -27.45
N ASP A 277 21.34 8.45 -26.12
CA ASP A 277 22.48 8.25 -25.23
C ASP A 277 22.75 6.75 -25.05
N GLU A 278 23.48 6.18 -26.01
CA GLU A 278 23.81 4.75 -26.01
C GLU A 278 24.60 4.30 -24.78
N ASP A 279 25.50 5.14 -24.27
CA ASP A 279 26.34 4.81 -23.11
C ASP A 279 25.48 4.72 -21.85
N LYS A 280 24.59 5.70 -21.62
CA LYS A 280 23.64 5.68 -20.51
C LYS A 280 22.68 4.50 -20.64
N LEU A 281 22.08 4.30 -21.81
CA LEU A 281 21.15 3.20 -22.05
C LEU A 281 21.79 1.83 -21.78
N LYS A 282 23.02 1.62 -22.25
CA LYS A 282 23.78 0.40 -21.99
C LYS A 282 24.06 0.20 -20.50
N SER A 283 24.38 1.28 -19.78
CA SER A 283 24.60 1.27 -18.34
C SER A 283 23.32 0.91 -17.56
N GLU A 284 22.17 1.48 -17.94
CA GLU A 284 20.89 1.20 -17.29
C GLU A 284 20.46 -0.25 -17.51
N LEU A 285 20.57 -0.76 -18.74
CA LEU A 285 20.27 -2.16 -19.06
C LEU A 285 21.18 -3.13 -18.30
N ALA A 286 22.46 -2.81 -18.11
CA ALA A 286 23.39 -3.63 -17.34
C ALA A 286 23.01 -3.72 -15.85
N ASN A 287 22.33 -2.70 -15.32
CA ASN A 287 21.95 -2.61 -13.91
C ASN A 287 20.49 -3.04 -13.65
N LEU A 288 19.76 -3.47 -14.67
CA LEU A 288 18.35 -3.82 -14.55
C LEU A 288 18.18 -5.15 -13.78
N GLN A 289 17.41 -5.13 -12.68
CA GLN A 289 17.28 -6.28 -11.77
C GLN A 289 15.88 -6.90 -11.77
N LEU A 290 14.83 -6.15 -12.11
CA LEU A 290 13.45 -6.63 -12.09
C LEU A 290 12.74 -6.19 -13.35
N LEU A 291 12.15 -7.14 -14.09
CA LEU A 291 11.42 -6.88 -15.33
C LEU A 291 9.90 -6.88 -15.17
N ALA A 292 9.41 -7.43 -14.07
CA ALA A 292 7.99 -7.74 -13.92
C ALA A 292 7.12 -6.49 -14.03
N SER A 293 7.58 -5.32 -13.58
CA SER A 293 6.81 -4.08 -13.52
C SER A 293 6.80 -3.26 -14.81
N HIS A 294 7.55 -3.64 -15.85
CA HIS A 294 7.71 -2.81 -17.04
C HIS A 294 6.54 -2.91 -18.02
N ARG A 295 6.31 -1.82 -18.75
CA ARG A 295 5.39 -1.75 -19.90
C ARG A 295 5.85 -2.65 -21.04
N THR A 296 4.92 -3.00 -21.90
CA THR A 296 5.18 -3.81 -23.11
C THR A 296 6.23 -3.12 -24.00
N GLU A 297 6.07 -1.83 -24.25
CA GLU A 297 6.95 -1.02 -25.09
C GLU A 297 8.38 -0.96 -24.52
N THR A 298 8.51 -0.81 -23.20
CA THR A 298 9.81 -0.84 -22.52
C THR A 298 10.46 -2.21 -22.64
N LEU A 299 9.69 -3.30 -22.47
CA LEU A 299 10.21 -4.66 -22.65
C LEU A 299 10.66 -4.92 -24.08
N GLU A 300 9.91 -4.45 -25.09
CA GLU A 300 10.30 -4.53 -26.50
C GLU A 300 11.59 -3.75 -26.77
N LEU A 301 11.73 -2.56 -26.18
CA LEU A 301 12.97 -1.77 -26.24
C LEU A 301 14.13 -2.52 -25.60
N ILE A 302 13.94 -3.13 -24.43
CA ILE A 302 14.93 -3.96 -23.73
C ILE A 302 15.37 -5.14 -24.62
N VAL A 303 14.44 -5.82 -25.29
CA VAL A 303 14.77 -6.91 -26.23
C VAL A 303 15.63 -6.39 -27.38
N LYS A 304 15.21 -5.30 -28.02
CA LYS A 304 15.91 -4.71 -29.16
C LYS A 304 17.32 -4.26 -28.78
N LYS A 305 17.44 -3.36 -27.80
CA LYS A 305 18.71 -2.75 -27.39
C LYS A 305 19.58 -3.73 -26.61
N GLY A 306 18.98 -4.61 -25.81
CA GLY A 306 19.67 -5.71 -25.17
C GLY A 306 20.34 -6.66 -26.17
N THR A 307 19.69 -6.92 -27.31
CA THR A 307 20.28 -7.72 -28.40
C THR A 307 21.44 -6.98 -29.06
N GLU A 308 21.27 -5.70 -29.38
CA GLU A 308 22.33 -4.84 -29.95
C GLU A 308 23.57 -4.79 -29.04
N PHE A 309 23.39 -4.75 -27.72
CA PHE A 309 24.47 -4.66 -26.74
C PHE A 309 25.00 -6.01 -26.24
N GLY A 310 24.35 -7.12 -26.59
CA GLY A 310 24.78 -8.48 -26.22
C GLY A 310 24.36 -8.93 -24.80
N PHE A 311 23.30 -8.36 -24.23
CA PHE A 311 22.76 -8.76 -22.91
C PHE A 311 21.82 -9.99 -23.01
N THR A 312 22.36 -11.14 -23.43
CA THR A 312 21.56 -12.34 -23.78
C THR A 312 20.58 -12.81 -22.71
N LYS A 313 20.98 -12.79 -21.43
CA LYS A 313 20.10 -13.19 -20.33
C LYS A 313 18.91 -12.23 -20.19
N LEU A 314 19.19 -10.92 -20.17
CA LEU A 314 18.18 -9.88 -20.04
C LEU A 314 17.15 -9.95 -21.18
N VAL A 315 17.63 -10.18 -22.41
CA VAL A 315 16.75 -10.37 -23.58
C VAL A 315 15.85 -11.59 -23.39
N THR A 316 16.41 -12.72 -22.95
CA THR A 316 15.63 -13.95 -22.72
C THR A 316 14.53 -13.73 -21.68
N ASP A 317 14.89 -13.08 -20.56
CA ASP A 317 13.97 -12.80 -19.46
C ASP A 317 12.85 -11.82 -19.93
N ALA A 318 13.19 -10.81 -20.73
CA ALA A 318 12.22 -9.85 -21.28
C ALA A 318 11.27 -10.49 -22.31
N GLU A 319 11.77 -11.37 -23.18
CA GLU A 319 10.93 -12.13 -24.12
C GLU A 319 9.95 -13.07 -23.41
N GLU A 320 10.36 -13.68 -22.29
CA GLU A 320 9.48 -14.50 -21.46
C GLU A 320 8.38 -13.66 -20.82
N MET A 321 8.70 -12.48 -20.30
CA MET A 321 7.71 -11.56 -19.74
C MET A 321 6.70 -11.06 -20.79
N LEU A 322 7.17 -10.71 -21.99
CA LEU A 322 6.29 -10.32 -23.10
C LEU A 322 5.30 -11.43 -23.48
N LYS A 323 5.75 -12.70 -23.49
CA LYS A 323 4.88 -13.86 -23.74
C LYS A 323 3.84 -14.07 -22.65
N ASN A 324 4.11 -13.62 -21.43
CA ASN A 324 3.18 -13.73 -20.30
C ASN A 324 2.17 -12.59 -20.27
N LYS A 325 2.53 -11.38 -20.75
CA LYS A 325 1.62 -10.22 -20.84
C LYS A 325 0.63 -10.29 -22.02
N THR A 326 0.92 -11.11 -23.03
CA THR A 326 0.11 -11.24 -24.26
C THR A 326 -0.86 -12.42 -24.26
N LYS A 327 -0.98 -13.15 -23.15
CA LYS A 327 -1.88 -14.30 -22.97
C LYS A 327 -3.09 -13.96 -22.12
#